data_AF-A0A6B8QMS6-F1
#
_entry.id   AF-A0A6B8QMS6-F1
#
_cell.length_a   1.000
_cell.length_b   1.000
_cell.length_c   1.000
_cell.angle_alpha   90.00
_cell.angle_beta   90.00
_cell.angle_gamma   90.00
#
_symmetry.space_group_name_H-M   'P 1'
#
loop_
_entity.id
_entity.type
_entity.pdbx_description
1 polymer ?
#
loop_
_entity_poly.entity_id
_entity_poly.type
_entity_poly.pdbx_seq_one_letter_code
_entity_poly.pdbx_strand_id
1 'polypeptide(L)'
;MKPSIFERHMQTGIQVLLVTLIIWAGSELVKLGQQSVVLEERLTMQDLMLQEMRHELKSWGDTYYRTVDARRELDNIEGRINNLNSRVSALEGLR
;
A
#
# COMPACT_ATOMS: atom_id res chain seq x y z
N MET A 1 -39.82 32.83 -48.89
CA MET A 1 -40.04 31.37 -48.99
C MET A 1 -40.52 30.88 -47.64
N LYS A 2 -41.72 30.30 -47.54
CA LYS A 2 -42.20 29.69 -46.29
C LYS A 2 -41.41 28.38 -46.09
N PRO A 3 -40.75 28.16 -44.94
CA PRO A 3 -40.06 26.89 -44.70
C PRO A 3 -41.09 25.77 -44.80
N SER A 4 -40.75 24.75 -45.59
CA SER A 4 -41.60 23.57 -45.75
C SER A 4 -41.80 22.93 -44.38
N ILE A 5 -43.01 22.44 -44.09
CA ILE A 5 -43.34 21.76 -42.82
C ILE A 5 -42.32 20.64 -42.52
N PHE A 6 -41.77 20.02 -43.57
CA PHE A 6 -40.71 19.03 -43.52
C PHE A 6 -39.40 19.54 -42.88
N GLU A 7 -38.98 20.74 -43.24
CA GLU A 7 -37.74 21.37 -42.77
C GLU A 7 -37.81 21.67 -41.27
N ARG A 8 -38.99 22.11 -40.81
CA ARG A 8 -39.29 22.34 -39.39
C ARG A 8 -39.34 21.05 -38.58
N HIS A 9 -39.87 19.95 -39.14
CA HIS A 9 -39.88 18.64 -38.47
C HIS A 9 -38.49 18.03 -38.36
N MET A 10 -37.69 18.12 -39.44
CA MET A 10 -36.30 17.66 -39.44
C MET A 10 -35.44 18.43 -38.43
N GLN A 11 -35.58 19.76 -38.39
CA GLN A 11 -34.89 20.59 -37.41
C GLN A 11 -35.30 20.27 -35.96
N THR A 12 -36.59 20.06 -35.72
CA THR A 12 -37.09 19.66 -34.38
C THR A 12 -36.57 18.28 -33.98
N GLY A 13 -36.50 17.33 -34.92
CA GLY A 13 -35.94 15.99 -34.67
C GLY A 13 -34.46 16.04 -34.30
N ILE A 14 -33.66 16.83 -35.00
CA ILE A 14 -32.24 17.03 -34.69
C ILE A 14 -32.09 17.71 -33.32
N GLN A 15 -32.92 18.69 -32.98
CA GLN A 15 -32.87 19.36 -31.68
C GLN A 15 -33.20 18.40 -30.54
N VAL A 16 -34.21 17.55 -30.69
CA VAL A 16 -34.54 16.53 -29.68
C VAL A 16 -33.37 15.56 -29.50
N LEU A 17 -32.78 15.08 -30.61
CA LEU A 17 -31.59 14.22 -30.55
C LEU A 17 -30.41 14.89 -29.84
N LEU A 18 -30.13 16.16 -30.13
CA LEU A 18 -29.07 16.91 -29.48
C LEU A 18 -29.31 17.04 -27.97
N VAL A 19 -30.54 17.36 -27.55
CA VAL A 19 -30.88 17.45 -26.12
C VAL A 19 -30.70 16.10 -25.43
N THR A 20 -31.15 15.00 -26.07
CA THR A 20 -30.95 13.64 -25.53
C THR A 20 -29.46 13.30 -25.40
N LEU A 21 -28.64 13.64 -26.40
CA LEU A 21 -27.20 13.41 -26.37
C LEU A 21 -26.50 14.24 -25.29
N ILE A 22 -26.93 15.48 -25.08
CA ILE A 22 -26.37 16.36 -24.02
C ILE A 22 -26.69 15.79 -22.63
N ILE A 23 -27.94 15.35 -22.41
CA ILE A 23 -28.34 14.72 -21.14
C ILE A 23 -27.52 13.45 -20.90
N TRP A 24 -27.34 12.63 -21.95
CA TRP A 24 -26.52 11.42 -21.86
C TRP A 24 -25.06 11.72 -21.53
N ALA A 25 -24.45 12.70 -22.21
CA ALA A 25 -23.08 13.13 -21.94
C ALA A 25 -22.91 13.67 -20.52
N GLY A 26 -23.88 14.46 -20.02
CA GLY A 26 -23.88 14.94 -18.64
C GLY A 26 -23.95 13.81 -17.61
N SER A 27 -24.78 12.79 -17.86
CA SER A 27 -24.85 11.60 -17.01
C SER A 27 -23.52 10.85 -16.99
N GLU A 28 -22.87 10.68 -18.12
CA GLU A 28 -21.62 9.93 -18.22
C GLU A 28 -20.45 10.66 -17.55
N LEU A 29 -20.39 11.99 -17.66
CA LEU A 29 -19.43 12.83 -16.93
C LEU A 29 -19.56 12.68 -15.42
N VAL A 30 -20.80 12.62 -14.89
CA VAL A 30 -21.03 12.39 -13.46
C VAL A 30 -20.55 11.01 -13.03
N LYS A 31 -20.81 9.97 -13.83
CA LYS A 31 -20.32 8.60 -13.52
C LYS A 31 -18.79 8.54 -13.51
N LEU A 32 -18.13 9.19 -14.47
CA LEU A 32 -16.67 9.29 -14.51
C LEU A 32 -16.10 10.03 -13.29
N GLY A 33 -16.75 11.13 -12.87
CA GLY A 33 -16.39 11.85 -11.64
C GLY A 33 -16.54 10.99 -10.39
N GLN A 34 -17.64 10.24 -10.26
CA GLN A 34 -17.86 9.32 -9.14
C GLN A 34 -16.80 8.20 -9.10
N GLN A 35 -16.44 7.64 -10.26
CA GLN A 35 -15.39 6.63 -10.34
C GLN A 35 -14.01 7.18 -9.97
N SER A 36 -13.71 8.44 -10.31
CA SER A 36 -12.46 9.10 -9.95
C SER A 36 -12.31 9.27 -8.44
N VAL A 37 -13.38 9.61 -7.72
CA VAL A 37 -13.36 9.74 -6.24
C VAL A 37 -13.10 8.40 -5.57
N VAL A 38 -13.71 7.32 -6.07
CA VAL A 38 -13.46 5.95 -5.56
C VAL A 38 -12.03 5.51 -5.85
N LEU A 39 -11.41 5.99 -6.94
CA LEU A 39 -10.01 5.70 -7.26
C LEU A 39 -9.06 6.42 -6.30
N GLU A 40 -9.34 7.66 -5.95
CA GLU A 40 -8.57 8.45 -4.99
C GLU A 40 -8.64 7.88 -3.56
N GLU A 41 -9.82 7.40 -3.15
CA GLU A 41 -10.01 6.68 -1.89
C GLU A 41 -9.21 5.36 -1.86
N ARG A 42 -9.16 4.63 -2.98
CA ARG A 42 -8.34 3.42 -3.08
C ARG A 42 -6.84 3.70 -3.07
N LEU A 43 -6.39 4.81 -3.63
CA LEU A 43 -4.97 5.19 -3.63
C LEU A 43 -4.51 5.63 -2.23
N THR A 44 -5.32 6.42 -1.53
CA THR A 44 -5.02 6.82 -0.15
C THR A 44 -4.99 5.63 0.82
N MET A 45 -5.92 4.69 0.68
CA MET A 45 -5.91 3.45 1.46
C MET A 45 -4.67 2.58 1.16
N GLN A 46 -4.23 2.52 -0.10
CA GLN A 46 -3.02 1.80 -0.48
C GLN A 46 -1.75 2.45 0.09
N ASP A 47 -1.67 3.78 0.15
CA ASP A 47 -0.51 4.47 0.72
C ASP A 47 -0.39 4.23 2.23
N LEU A 48 -1.51 4.27 2.95
CA LEU A 48 -1.55 3.92 4.38
C LEU A 48 -1.09 2.48 4.62
N MET A 49 -1.53 1.54 3.80
CA MET A 49 -1.13 0.14 3.90
C MET A 49 0.37 -0.05 3.63
N LEU A 50 0.94 0.68 2.66
CA LEU A 50 2.38 0.64 2.37
C LEU A 50 3.22 1.24 3.51
N GLN A 51 2.75 2.30 4.16
CA GLN A 51 3.42 2.88 5.32
C GLN A 51 3.44 1.91 6.51
N GLU A 52 2.31 1.24 6.78
CA GLU A 52 2.23 0.23 7.83
C GLU A 52 3.16 -0.96 7.55
N MET A 53 3.12 -1.51 6.34
CA MET A 53 4.02 -2.61 5.94
C MET A 53 5.50 -2.20 6.08
N ARG A 54 5.86 -0.96 5.75
CA ARG A 54 7.23 -0.47 5.93
C ARG A 54 7.61 -0.40 7.42
N HIS A 55 6.68 -0.01 8.28
CA HIS A 55 6.91 0.03 9.73
C HIS A 55 7.09 -1.37 10.31
N GLU A 56 6.23 -2.32 9.94
CA GLU A 56 6.32 -3.72 10.34
C GLU A 56 7.63 -4.37 9.88
N LEU A 57 8.03 -4.16 8.62
CA LEU A 57 9.30 -4.67 8.09
C LEU A 57 10.51 -4.12 8.85
N LYS A 58 10.48 -2.84 9.24
CA LYS A 58 11.54 -2.23 10.05
C LYS A 58 11.59 -2.85 11.45
N SER A 59 10.44 -3.07 12.08
CA SER A 59 10.33 -3.71 13.40
C SER A 59 10.82 -5.17 13.38
N TRP A 60 10.50 -5.91 12.32
CA TRP A 60 11.01 -7.26 12.08
C TRP A 60 12.53 -7.26 11.91
N GLY A 61 13.07 -6.32 11.13
CA GLY A 61 14.51 -6.15 10.97
C GLY A 61 15.23 -5.90 12.30
N ASP A 62 14.69 -5.00 13.14
CA ASP A 62 15.27 -4.70 14.47
C ASP A 62 15.21 -5.93 15.41
N THR A 63 14.08 -6.63 15.44
CA THR A 63 13.92 -7.84 16.27
C THR A 63 14.89 -8.94 15.83
N TYR A 64 15.02 -9.16 14.52
CA TYR A 64 15.97 -10.13 13.98
C TYR A 64 17.42 -9.74 14.29
N TYR A 65 17.78 -8.46 14.13
CA TYR A 65 19.11 -7.98 14.46
C TYR A 65 19.45 -8.19 15.96
N ARG A 66 18.50 -7.88 16.85
CA ARG A 66 18.65 -8.09 18.31
C ARG A 66 18.80 -9.57 18.68
N THR A 67 18.15 -10.50 17.98
CA THR A 67 18.30 -11.94 18.25
C THR A 67 19.66 -12.48 17.79
N VAL A 68 20.18 -12.00 16.65
CA VAL A 68 21.53 -12.35 16.19
C VAL A 68 22.60 -11.83 17.15
N ASP A 69 22.45 -10.59 17.63
CA ASP A 69 23.37 -10.01 18.61
C ASP A 69 23.34 -10.76 19.95
N ALA A 70 22.15 -11.11 20.44
CA ALA A 70 22.00 -11.93 21.64
C ALA A 70 22.71 -13.29 21.52
N ARG A 71 22.63 -13.93 20.35
CA ARG A 71 23.33 -15.19 20.10
C ARG A 71 24.85 -15.03 20.12
N ARG A 72 25.37 -13.97 19.51
CA ARG A 72 26.81 -13.66 19.55
C ARG A 72 27.31 -13.44 20.97
N GLU A 73 26.51 -12.77 21.81
CA GLU A 73 26.86 -12.55 23.21
C GLU A 73 26.85 -13.86 24.02
N LEU A 74 25.89 -14.75 23.77
CA LEU A 74 25.86 -16.09 24.37
C LEU A 74 27.09 -16.91 24.01
N ASP A 75 27.50 -16.93 22.74
CA ASP A 75 28.70 -17.65 22.29
C ASP A 75 29.97 -17.12 22.99
N ASN A 76 30.06 -15.79 23.19
CA ASN A 76 31.17 -15.17 23.93
C ASN A 76 31.16 -15.55 25.41
N ILE A 77 29.98 -15.62 26.05
CA ILE A 77 29.83 -16.03 27.44
C ILE A 77 30.24 -17.50 27.60
N GLU A 78 29.79 -18.38 26.70
CA GLU A 78 30.14 -19.80 26.71
C GLU A 78 31.65 -20.01 26.60
N GLY A 79 32.32 -19.29 25.68
CA GLY A 79 33.77 -19.32 25.55
C GLY A 79 34.51 -18.91 26.84
N ARG A 80 33.99 -17.89 27.54
CA ARG A 80 34.56 -17.44 28.84
C ARG A 80 34.36 -18.48 29.94
N ILE A 81 33.19 -19.11 30.01
CA ILE A 81 32.90 -20.18 30.98
C ILE A 81 33.83 -21.37 30.75
N ASN A 82 34.00 -21.80 29.51
CA ASN A 82 34.88 -22.91 29.16
C ASN A 82 36.34 -22.61 29.53
N ASN A 83 36.79 -21.37 29.32
CA ASN A 83 38.13 -20.94 29.74
C ASN A 83 38.29 -20.97 31.26
N LEU A 84 37.30 -20.45 32.00
CA LEU A 84 37.32 -20.46 33.47
C LEU A 84 37.33 -21.89 34.02
N ASN A 85 36.48 -22.77 33.50
CA ASN A 85 36.44 -24.18 33.90
C ASN A 85 37.79 -24.85 33.67
N SER A 86 38.40 -24.64 32.50
CA SER A 86 39.73 -25.19 32.20
C SER A 86 40.79 -24.74 33.21
N ARG A 87 40.75 -23.46 33.61
CA ARG A 87 41.68 -22.90 34.61
C ARG A 87 41.42 -23.45 36.01
N VAL A 88 40.16 -23.58 36.41
CA VAL A 88 39.78 -24.17 37.71
C VAL A 88 40.21 -25.62 37.77
N SER A 89 39.93 -26.44 36.75
CA SER A 89 40.37 -27.83 36.70
C SER A 89 41.90 -27.97 36.77
N ALA A 90 42.65 -27.08 36.13
CA ALA A 90 44.11 -27.06 36.23
C ALA A 90 44.60 -26.72 37.65
N LEU A 91 43.91 -25.82 38.35
CA LEU A 91 44.24 -25.47 39.74
C LEU A 91 43.85 -26.58 40.73
N GLU A 92 42.72 -27.24 40.52
CA GLU A 92 42.27 -28.36 41.34
C GLU A 92 43.14 -29.61 41.16
N GLY A 93 43.61 -29.89 39.94
CA GLY A 93 44.51 -31.01 39.67
C GLY A 93 45.94 -30.85 40.21
N LEU A 94 46.31 -29.65 40.67
CA LEU A 94 47.60 -29.36 41.32
C LEU A 94 47.56 -29.52 42.84
N ARG A 95 46.38 -29.82 43.42
CA ARG A 95 46.18 -30.04 44.87
C ARG A 95 46.12 -31.53 45.19
#